data_AF-A0A7S1HSN7-F1
#
_entry.id   AF-A0A7S1HSN7-F1
#
_cell.length_a   1.000
_cell.length_b   1.000
_cell.length_c   1.000
_cell.angle_alpha   90.00
_cell.angle_beta   90.00
_cell.angle_gamma   90.00
#
_symmetry.space_group_name_H-M   'P 1'
#
loop_
_entity.id
_entity.type
_entity.pdbx_description
1 polymer ?
#
loop_
_entity_poly.entity_id
_entity_poly.type
_entity_poly.pdbx_seq_one_letter_code
_entity_poly.pdbx_strand_id
1 'polypeptide(L)'
;FKPTYFSDTLKQNKPLVLFLGPFSAGKSTFINYLLGHDSRWTGMQLTTDKFTIIMQGTEESKISGRILTSNPELPFRRLAEFGNQFLETLDGIPVPADSPKNISLFDTPGVLESTREDHS
;
A
#
# COMPACT_ATOMS: atom_id res chain seq x y z
N PHE A 1 13.12 -30.96 6.52
CA PHE A 1 12.64 -29.65 7.03
C PHE A 1 12.87 -28.62 5.92
N LYS A 2 11.85 -28.16 5.21
CA LYS A 2 11.97 -26.99 4.31
C LYS A 2 11.56 -25.77 5.13
N PRO A 3 12.43 -24.76 5.32
CA PRO A 3 12.03 -23.55 6.03
C PRO A 3 10.88 -22.89 5.25
N THR A 4 9.76 -22.64 5.92
CA THR A 4 8.57 -21.98 5.38
C THR A 4 8.88 -20.61 4.76
N TYR A 5 10.02 -20.01 5.13
CA TYR A 5 10.56 -18.79 4.52
C TYR A 5 10.72 -18.90 3.00
N PHE A 6 11.16 -20.06 2.49
CA PHE A 6 11.47 -20.21 1.06
C PHE A 6 10.21 -20.17 0.18
N SER A 7 9.08 -20.72 0.67
CA SER A 7 7.80 -20.67 -0.04
C SER A 7 7.16 -19.27 -0.01
N ASP A 8 7.32 -18.53 1.09
CA ASP A 8 6.81 -17.16 1.20
C ASP A 8 7.59 -16.21 0.26
N THR A 9 8.91 -16.43 0.12
CA THR A 9 9.78 -15.65 -0.79
C THR A 9 9.48 -15.94 -2.26
N LEU A 10 9.14 -17.19 -2.61
CA LEU A 10 8.78 -17.59 -3.97
C LEU A 10 7.40 -17.10 -4.43
N LYS A 11 6.52 -16.67 -3.50
CA LYS A 11 5.25 -15.99 -3.84
C LYS A 11 5.41 -14.47 -4.01
N GLN A 12 6.59 -13.88 -3.75
CA GLN A 12 6.90 -12.47 -4.03
C GLN A 12 7.16 -12.19 -5.52
N ASN A 13 6.23 -12.55 -6.41
CA ASN A 13 6.45 -12.41 -7.85
C ASN A 13 6.20 -11.01 -8.41
N LYS A 14 5.83 -10.02 -7.57
CA LYS A 14 5.53 -8.64 -8.01
C LYS A 14 6.39 -7.65 -7.21
N PRO A 15 7.19 -6.80 -7.88
CA PRO A 15 7.89 -5.70 -7.23
C PRO A 15 6.94 -4.80 -6.45
N LEU A 16 7.35 -4.36 -5.26
CA LEU A 16 6.63 -3.39 -4.45
C LEU A 16 7.28 -2.00 -4.63
N VAL A 17 6.50 -1.00 -5.01
CA VAL A 17 6.95 0.40 -5.16
C VAL A 17 6.34 1.23 -4.04
N LEU A 18 7.18 1.77 -3.16
CA LEU A 18 6.78 2.59 -2.01
C LEU A 18 6.88 4.09 -2.34
N PHE A 19 5.84 4.85 -2.03
CA PHE A 19 5.81 6.30 -2.20
C PHE A 19 5.97 7.01 -0.87
N LEU A 20 7.06 7.75 -0.70
CA LEU A 20 7.36 8.54 0.49
C LEU A 20 7.46 10.02 0.14
N GLY A 21 7.03 10.89 1.05
CA GLY A 21 7.10 12.33 0.86
C GLY A 21 6.14 13.08 1.79
N PRO A 22 6.30 14.42 1.89
CA PRO A 22 5.50 15.22 2.79
C PRO A 22 4.01 15.17 2.45
N PHE A 23 3.19 15.69 3.36
CA PHE A 23 1.77 15.89 3.07
C PHE A 23 1.60 16.71 1.78
N SER A 24 0.62 16.37 0.95
CA SER A 24 0.34 17.03 -0.34
C SER A 24 1.44 16.95 -1.43
N ALA A 25 2.50 16.15 -1.26
CA ALA A 25 3.54 15.96 -2.29
C ALA A 25 3.07 15.26 -3.59
N GLY A 26 1.77 14.93 -3.71
CA GLY A 26 1.20 14.31 -4.91
C GLY A 26 1.38 12.79 -5.03
N LYS A 27 1.74 12.08 -3.95
CA LYS A 27 1.93 10.61 -3.92
C LYS A 27 0.73 9.85 -4.49
N SER A 28 -0.45 10.04 -3.90
CA SER A 28 -1.69 9.37 -4.32
C SER A 28 -2.10 9.81 -5.72
N THR A 29 -1.90 11.07 -6.10
CA THR A 29 -2.13 11.57 -7.46
C THR A 29 -1.25 10.84 -8.48
N PHE A 30 0.03 10.65 -8.17
CA PHE A 30 0.96 9.95 -9.05
C PHE A 30 0.63 8.46 -9.17
N ILE A 31 0.20 7.81 -8.09
CA ILE A 31 -0.32 6.45 -8.13
C ILE A 31 -1.53 6.34 -9.06
N ASN A 32 -2.51 7.24 -8.95
CA ASN A 32 -3.67 7.28 -9.83
C ASN A 32 -3.29 7.44 -11.31
N TYR A 33 -2.34 8.35 -11.58
CA TYR A 33 -1.75 8.53 -12.90
C TYR A 33 -1.08 7.23 -13.41
N LEU A 34 -0.32 6.54 -12.56
CA LEU A 34 0.33 5.28 -12.94
C LEU A 34 -0.65 4.15 -13.27
N LEU A 35 -1.84 4.17 -12.66
CA LEU A 35 -2.91 3.19 -12.87
C LEU A 35 -3.83 3.53 -14.05
N GLY A 36 -3.68 4.71 -14.67
CA GLY A 36 -4.56 5.15 -15.75
C GLY A 36 -5.99 5.44 -15.29
N HIS A 37 -6.17 5.73 -14.00
CA HIS A 37 -7.45 6.06 -13.39
C HIS A 37 -7.39 7.49 -12.84
N ASP A 38 -7.82 8.47 -13.62
CA ASP A 38 -7.69 9.89 -13.25
C ASP A 38 -8.53 10.30 -12.02
N SER A 39 -9.45 9.47 -11.53
CA SER A 39 -10.38 9.89 -10.47
C SER A 39 -10.95 8.82 -9.54
N ARG A 40 -10.70 7.52 -9.76
CA ARG A 40 -11.35 6.47 -8.95
C ARG A 40 -10.90 6.46 -7.49
N TRP A 41 -9.62 6.70 -7.23
CA TRP A 41 -9.04 6.59 -5.88
C TRP A 41 -8.71 7.93 -5.22
N THR A 42 -8.83 9.05 -5.94
CA THR A 42 -8.80 10.40 -5.36
C THR A 42 -10.16 10.83 -4.79
N GLY A 43 -11.27 10.29 -5.31
CA GLY A 43 -12.64 10.58 -4.84
C GLY A 43 -13.11 9.72 -3.66
N MET A 44 -12.64 8.47 -3.56
CA MET A 44 -12.65 7.75 -2.30
C MET A 44 -11.57 8.40 -1.46
N GLN A 45 -11.94 9.03 -0.36
CA GLN A 45 -10.99 9.70 0.54
C GLN A 45 -9.96 8.68 1.03
N LEU A 46 -8.86 8.50 0.29
CA LEU A 46 -7.61 8.01 0.81
C LEU A 46 -7.19 9.11 1.78
N THR A 47 -7.74 9.04 2.99
CA THR A 47 -7.24 9.78 4.13
C THR A 47 -5.76 9.44 4.15
N THR A 48 -4.91 10.41 3.84
CA THR A 48 -3.44 10.33 3.82
C THR A 48 -2.85 10.05 5.21
N ASP A 49 -3.63 9.40 6.05
CA ASP A 49 -3.45 9.02 7.44
C ASP A 49 -3.24 7.49 7.54
N LYS A 50 -3.44 6.76 6.43
CA LYS A 50 -3.32 5.31 6.36
C LYS A 50 -2.32 4.84 5.31
N PHE A 51 -1.68 3.74 5.63
CA PHE A 51 -0.88 2.92 4.72
C PHE A 51 -1.82 2.19 3.76
N THR A 52 -1.60 2.31 2.46
CA THR A 52 -2.48 1.67 1.46
C THR A 52 -1.65 0.88 0.46
N ILE A 53 -1.89 -0.42 0.39
CA ILE A 53 -1.28 -1.30 -0.60
C ILE A 53 -2.28 -1.51 -1.73
N ILE A 54 -1.88 -1.16 -2.95
CA ILE A 54 -2.63 -1.40 -4.17
C ILE A 54 -1.99 -2.57 -4.89
N MET A 55 -2.76 -3.63 -5.13
CA MET A 55 -2.27 -4.86 -5.75
C MET A 55 -3.29 -5.43 -6.72
N GLN A 56 -2.87 -6.31 -7.62
CA GLN A 56 -3.83 -6.97 -8.53
C GLN A 56 -4.76 -7.92 -7.75
N GLY A 57 -6.04 -7.90 -8.10
CA GLY A 57 -7.07 -8.82 -7.60
C GLY A 57 -8.34 -8.78 -8.44
N THR A 58 -9.34 -9.54 -8.02
CA THR A 58 -10.59 -9.74 -8.78
C THR A 58 -11.73 -8.81 -8.36
N GLU A 59 -11.65 -8.22 -7.17
CA GLU A 59 -12.70 -7.36 -6.62
C GLU A 59 -12.12 -6.00 -6.21
N GLU A 60 -12.74 -4.91 -6.67
CA GLU A 60 -12.41 -3.54 -6.24
C GLU A 60 -12.99 -3.23 -4.85
N SER A 61 -12.79 -4.13 -3.88
CA SER A 61 -13.25 -3.96 -2.50
C SER A 61 -12.07 -3.77 -1.57
N LYS A 62 -12.14 -2.71 -0.76
CA LYS A 62 -11.12 -2.41 0.25
C LYS A 62 -11.03 -3.55 1.26
N ILE A 63 -9.83 -4.06 1.51
CA ILE A 63 -9.54 -5.08 2.53
C ILE A 63 -8.77 -4.47 3.70
N SER A 64 -9.09 -4.90 4.93
CA SER A 64 -8.39 -4.42 6.12
C SER A 64 -7.00 -5.03 6.27
N GLY A 65 -6.09 -4.35 6.97
CA GLY A 65 -4.76 -4.85 7.28
C GLY A 65 -4.75 -6.22 7.96
N ARG A 66 -5.75 -6.52 8.82
CA ARG A 66 -5.90 -7.84 9.46
C ARG A 66 -6.17 -8.94 8.44
N ILE A 67 -7.05 -8.71 7.46
CA ILE A 67 -7.36 -9.68 6.40
C ILE A 67 -6.15 -9.81 5.46
N LEU A 68 -5.53 -8.69 5.10
CA LEU A 68 -4.39 -8.64 4.21
C LEU A 68 -3.18 -9.43 4.76
N THR A 69 -2.95 -9.39 6.07
CA THR A 69 -1.84 -10.11 6.73
C THR A 69 -2.17 -11.54 7.13
N SER A 70 -3.45 -11.91 7.25
CA SER A 70 -3.87 -13.29 7.54
C SER A 70 -3.99 -14.15 6.29
N ASN A 71 -4.13 -13.55 5.10
CA ASN A 71 -4.27 -14.26 3.84
C ASN A 71 -2.92 -14.89 3.38
N PRO A 72 -2.81 -16.23 3.32
CA PRO A 72 -1.58 -16.93 2.90
C PRO A 72 -1.28 -16.83 1.40
N GLU A 73 -2.21 -16.30 0.60
CA GLU A 73 -2.00 -16.03 -0.83
C GLU A 73 -1.40 -14.64 -1.09
N LEU A 74 -1.35 -13.78 -0.07
CA LEU A 74 -0.77 -12.44 -0.18
C LEU A 74 0.61 -12.37 0.49
N PRO A 75 1.57 -11.63 -0.09
CA PRO A 75 2.95 -11.55 0.41
C PRO A 75 3.12 -10.58 1.60
N PHE A 76 2.06 -10.35 2.39
CA PHE A 76 2.03 -9.28 3.40
C PHE A 76 1.97 -9.79 4.84
N ARG A 77 2.04 -11.10 5.06
CA ARG A 77 1.93 -11.74 6.39
C ARG A 77 2.79 -11.09 7.48
N ARG A 78 4.02 -10.71 7.14
CA ARG A 78 4.99 -10.10 8.08
C ARG A 78 4.60 -8.73 8.57
N LEU A 79 3.71 -8.03 7.87
CA LEU A 79 3.21 -6.74 8.34
C LEU A 79 2.41 -6.87 9.65
N ALA A 80 1.95 -8.08 10.02
CA ALA A 80 1.35 -8.33 11.33
C ALA A 80 2.33 -8.14 12.51
N GLU A 81 3.64 -8.22 12.27
CA GLU A 81 4.67 -8.04 13.31
C GLU A 81 4.70 -6.61 13.86
N PHE A 82 4.18 -5.62 13.12
CA PHE A 82 4.03 -4.23 13.58
C PHE A 82 2.86 -4.02 14.55
N GLY A 83 2.05 -5.05 14.80
CA GLY A 83 1.00 -5.05 15.82
C GLY A 83 -0.35 -4.47 15.37
N ASN A 84 -1.35 -4.65 16.24
CA ASN A 84 -2.75 -4.35 15.95
C ASN A 84 -3.00 -2.89 15.53
N GLN A 85 -2.32 -1.94 16.18
CA GLN A 85 -2.47 -0.51 15.89
C GLN A 85 -2.06 -0.17 14.46
N PHE A 86 -0.97 -0.78 13.97
CA PHE A 86 -0.55 -0.62 12.57
C PHE A 86 -1.55 -1.26 11.61
N LEU A 87 -2.09 -2.44 11.94
CA LEU A 87 -3.07 -3.12 11.08
C LEU A 87 -4.40 -2.35 10.94
N GLU A 88 -4.73 -1.48 11.89
CA GLU A 88 -5.89 -0.57 11.82
C GLU A 88 -5.66 0.62 10.88
N THR A 89 -4.39 0.98 10.67
CA THR A 89 -3.95 2.03 9.74
C THR A 89 -3.48 1.47 8.39
N LEU A 90 -3.53 0.16 8.19
CA LEU A 90 -3.18 -0.50 6.93
C LEU A 90 -4.44 -0.94 6.20
N ASP A 91 -4.50 -0.60 4.91
CA ASP A 91 -5.55 -1.03 4.01
C ASP A 91 -4.95 -1.63 2.73
N GLY A 92 -5.69 -2.57 2.14
CA GLY A 92 -5.40 -3.16 0.84
C GLY A 92 -6.49 -2.82 -0.17
N ILE A 93 -6.11 -2.56 -1.40
CA ILE A 93 -7.01 -2.26 -2.50
C ILE A 93 -6.64 -3.18 -3.67
N PRO A 94 -7.44 -4.21 -3.94
CA PRO A 94 -7.27 -5.01 -5.14
C PRO A 94 -7.78 -4.21 -6.37
N VAL A 95 -7.01 -4.25 -7.45
CA VAL A 95 -7.37 -3.64 -8.74
C VAL A 95 -7.39 -4.70 -9.85
N PRO A 96 -8.30 -4.59 -10.84
CA PRO A 96 -8.37 -5.54 -11.95
C PRO A 96 -7.05 -5.66 -12.71
N ALA A 97 -6.78 -6.87 -13.22
CA ALA A 97 -5.52 -7.24 -13.87
C ALA A 97 -5.24 -6.51 -15.20
N ASP A 98 -6.18 -5.71 -15.70
CA ASP A 98 -6.05 -4.95 -16.95
C ASP A 98 -5.03 -3.79 -16.85
N SER A 99 -4.44 -3.55 -15.67
CA SER A 99 -3.35 -2.59 -15.50
C SER A 99 -2.00 -3.16 -16.00
N PRO A 100 -1.26 -2.43 -16.85
CA PRO A 100 -0.06 -2.93 -17.54
C PRO A 100 1.17 -3.16 -16.66
N LYS A 101 1.06 -3.11 -15.33
CA LYS A 101 2.20 -3.18 -14.42
C LYS A 101 2.01 -4.32 -13.43
N ASN A 102 2.83 -5.36 -13.57
CA ASN A 102 2.93 -6.46 -12.62
C ASN A 102 3.63 -6.02 -11.32
N ILE A 103 3.15 -4.95 -10.69
CA ILE A 103 3.72 -4.33 -9.49
C ILE A 103 2.63 -4.13 -8.43
N SER A 104 3.03 -4.10 -7.18
CA SER A 104 2.22 -3.60 -6.07
C SER A 104 2.67 -2.18 -5.75
N LEU A 105 1.75 -1.25 -5.57
CA LEU A 105 2.04 0.13 -5.18
C LEU A 105 1.72 0.29 -3.71
N PHE A 106 2.56 1.00 -2.97
CA PHE A 106 2.39 1.26 -1.55
C PHE A 106 2.39 2.76 -1.29
N ASP A 107 1.19 3.30 -1.05
CA ASP A 107 1.00 4.68 -0.61
C ASP A 107 1.17 4.77 0.90
N THR A 108 1.86 5.80 1.37
CA THR A 108 2.10 6.03 2.80
C THR A 108 1.48 7.34 3.28
N PRO A 109 1.21 7.46 4.59
CA PRO A 109 0.88 8.74 5.18
C PRO A 109 1.94 9.81 4.86
N GLY A 110 1.49 11.05 4.70
CA GLY A 110 2.40 12.18 4.51
C GLY A 110 3.19 12.43 5.79
N VAL A 111 4.51 12.60 5.67
CA VAL A 111 5.30 13.11 6.79
C VAL A 111 5.06 14.60 6.95
N LEU A 112 4.99 15.08 8.19
CA LEU A 112 4.99 16.53 8.44
C LEU A 112 6.38 17.05 8.11
N GLU A 113 6.42 18.11 7.31
CA GLU A 113 7.66 18.84 7.06
C GLU A 113 7.96 19.66 8.32
N SER A 114 9.03 19.31 9.04
CA SER A 114 9.50 20.17 10.11
C SER A 114 10.18 21.38 9.48
N THR A 115 9.43 22.46 9.27
CA THR A 115 10.02 23.79 9.15
C THR A 115 10.65 24.11 10.49
N ARG A 116 11.94 23.77 10.66
CA ARG A 116 12.79 24.52 11.57
C ARG A 116 13.01 25.88 10.93
N GLU A 117 12.07 26.79 11.15
CA GLU A 117 12.44 28.20 11.24
C GLU A 117 13.03 28.41 12.63
N ASP A 118 14.29 27.98 12.80
CA ASP A 118 15.16 28.56 13.83
C ASP A 118 15.50 29.98 13.35
N HIS A 119 14.52 30.89 13.41
CA HIS A 119 14.75 32.31 13.25
C HIS A 119 14.91 32.92 14.65
N SER A 120 16.20 33.08 15.01
CA SER A 120 16.79 34.02 15.98
C SER A 120 16.33 33.99 17.43
#